data_AF-U2Y8R7-F1
#
_entry.id   AF-U2Y8R7-F1
#
_cell.length_a   1.000
_cell.length_b   1.000
_cell.length_c   1.000
_cell.angle_alpha   90.00
_cell.angle_beta   90.00
_cell.angle_gamma   90.00
#
_symmetry.space_group_name_H-M   'P 1'
#
loop_
_entity.id
_entity.type
_entity.pdbx_description
1 polymer ?
#
loop_
_entity_poly.entity_id
_entity_poly.type
_entity_poly.pdbx_seq_one_letter_code
_entity_poly.pdbx_strand_id
1 'polypeptide(L)'
;MVLFQLPLAGQASWLLPFAAVVAIGLGMDVWRRRQMTAFHQFLLFWFAWLGPMLVFFSIAGFYHRYYLSMLAPAIAVLVGAGGAMLALLACSGRRTMWLFPAALVATYAFEVWTACQYRASFSPVWPLAVGFYGLGMVCLWFAMEGREHGRRIVYRAALIGVLALPAYWSLTPVLYGTNSTIPYAGPDLQRDRGAPMPTAGMPDGQEERLLRGETGQPGDGARRWQTSHLLTALVSYLEQHVGEAKYLAATIRATEAAELMLHTDRAVMAMGGFGGTDPVLTPKKLEEMARNGEVKYFLLSGEGRGNHELVQWIQTHCKEVPFSEWNGGQKALDGGAERREMMLYVYNG
;
A
#
# COMPACT_ATOMS: atom_id res chain seq x y z
N MET A 1 -13.31 11.42 -6.42
CA MET A 1 -13.33 10.56 -5.21
C MET A 1 -12.23 9.53 -5.41
N VAL A 2 -11.12 9.66 -4.70
CA VAL A 2 -9.86 8.92 -4.94
C VAL A 2 -10.05 7.40 -4.81
N LEU A 3 -11.03 6.94 -4.04
CA LEU A 3 -11.33 5.52 -3.80
C LEU A 3 -11.66 4.68 -5.05
N PHE A 4 -12.03 5.32 -6.16
CA PHE A 4 -12.34 4.68 -7.44
C PHE A 4 -11.19 4.76 -8.46
N GLN A 5 -10.01 5.27 -8.09
CA GLN A 5 -8.83 5.22 -8.95
C GLN A 5 -8.21 3.81 -8.96
N LEU A 6 -7.60 3.44 -10.10
CA LEU A 6 -7.14 2.07 -10.41
C LEU A 6 -6.34 1.35 -9.29
N PRO A 7 -5.50 2.01 -8.47
CA PRO A 7 -4.74 1.31 -7.43
C PRO A 7 -5.61 0.74 -6.29
N LEU A 8 -6.81 1.29 -6.07
CA LEU A 8 -7.64 1.06 -4.88
C LEU A 8 -8.85 0.16 -5.15
N ALA A 9 -9.41 0.26 -6.37
CA ALA A 9 -10.62 -0.45 -6.74
C ALA A 9 -10.49 -1.97 -6.57
N GLY A 10 -9.33 -2.54 -6.92
CA GLY A 10 -9.04 -3.97 -6.81
C GLY A 10 -8.73 -4.48 -5.40
N GLN A 11 -8.69 -3.64 -4.37
CA GLN A 11 -8.32 -4.07 -3.01
C GLN A 11 -9.56 -4.36 -2.15
N ALA A 12 -10.20 -3.32 -1.60
CA ALA A 12 -11.34 -3.45 -0.68
C ALA A 12 -12.67 -2.93 -1.26
N SER A 13 -12.64 -2.29 -2.43
CA SER A 13 -13.80 -1.56 -2.96
C SER A 13 -14.85 -2.45 -3.63
N TRP A 14 -14.54 -3.72 -3.90
CA TRP A 14 -15.39 -4.67 -4.65
C TRP A 14 -16.87 -4.63 -4.24
N LEU A 15 -17.14 -4.64 -2.94
CA LEU A 15 -18.50 -4.78 -2.39
C LEU A 15 -19.09 -3.46 -1.88
N LEU A 16 -18.40 -2.34 -2.04
CA LEU A 16 -18.91 -1.01 -1.66
C LEU A 16 -20.21 -0.64 -2.39
N PRO A 17 -20.39 -0.95 -3.70
CA PRO A 17 -21.68 -0.71 -4.36
C PRO A 17 -22.83 -1.43 -3.67
N PHE A 18 -22.62 -2.67 -3.20
CA PHE A 18 -23.62 -3.43 -2.46
C PHE A 18 -23.96 -2.72 -1.13
N ALA A 19 -22.94 -2.33 -0.37
CA ALA A 19 -23.11 -1.63 0.90
C ALA A 19 -23.85 -0.28 0.74
N ALA A 20 -23.63 0.44 -0.37
CA ALA A 20 -24.35 1.66 -0.69
C ALA A 20 -25.86 1.40 -0.88
N VAL A 21 -26.23 0.34 -1.57
CA VAL A 21 -27.65 -0.04 -1.74
C VAL A 21 -28.26 -0.51 -0.42
N VAL A 22 -27.48 -1.16 0.45
CA VAL A 22 -27.91 -1.49 1.82
C VAL A 22 -28.27 -0.22 2.61
N ALA A 23 -27.49 0.86 2.47
CA ALA A 23 -27.81 2.14 3.14
C ALA A 23 -29.16 2.71 2.69
N ILE A 24 -29.46 2.62 1.38
CA ILE A 24 -30.76 3.01 0.83
C ILE A 24 -31.87 2.14 1.41
N GLY A 25 -31.68 0.82 1.41
CA GLY A 25 -32.66 -0.12 1.97
C GLY A 25 -32.91 0.09 3.46
N LEU A 26 -31.87 0.42 4.22
CA LEU A 26 -31.97 0.76 5.65
C LEU A 26 -32.83 2.01 5.85
N GLY A 27 -32.55 3.09 5.11
CA GLY A 27 -33.33 4.32 5.17
C GLY A 27 -34.80 4.09 4.78
N MET A 28 -35.05 3.29 3.75
CA MET A 28 -36.41 2.93 3.32
C MET A 28 -37.15 2.10 4.37
N ASP A 29 -36.52 1.12 5.03
CA ASP A 29 -37.20 0.32 6.04
C ASP A 29 -37.50 1.13 7.30
N VAL A 30 -36.56 1.97 7.75
CA VAL A 30 -36.77 2.89 8.87
C VAL A 30 -37.91 3.86 8.56
N TRP A 31 -37.92 4.48 7.37
CA TRP A 31 -38.99 5.37 6.94
C TRP A 31 -40.35 4.66 6.92
N ARG A 32 -40.41 3.47 6.33
CA ARG A 32 -41.64 2.69 6.20
C ARG A 32 -42.21 2.29 7.56
N ARG A 33 -41.35 1.83 8.47
CA ARG A 33 -41.78 1.38 9.80
C ARG A 33 -42.02 2.54 10.76
N ARG A 34 -41.46 3.73 10.49
CA ARG A 34 -41.41 4.89 11.40
C ARG A 34 -40.80 4.57 12.76
N GLN A 35 -39.94 3.54 12.82
CA GLN A 35 -39.27 3.09 14.04
C GLN A 35 -37.87 2.55 13.71
N MET A 36 -36.91 2.80 14.59
CA MET A 36 -35.58 2.18 14.54
C MET A 36 -35.56 0.95 15.44
N THR A 37 -35.25 -0.21 14.85
CA THR A 37 -35.07 -1.46 15.58
C THR A 37 -33.61 -1.59 16.04
N ALA A 38 -33.34 -2.50 16.98
CA ALA A 38 -31.96 -2.84 17.36
C ALA A 38 -31.12 -3.31 16.16
N PHE A 39 -31.74 -3.98 15.19
CA PHE A 39 -31.06 -4.38 13.95
C PHE A 39 -30.69 -3.17 13.05
N HIS A 40 -31.55 -2.15 12.99
CA HIS A 40 -31.20 -0.90 12.30
C HIS A 40 -30.03 -0.18 12.99
N GLN A 41 -30.05 -0.11 14.32
CA GLN A 41 -28.95 0.47 15.10
C GLN A 41 -27.64 -0.30 14.88
N PHE A 42 -27.70 -1.64 14.83
CA PHE A 42 -26.56 -2.48 14.49
C PHE A 42 -25.98 -2.14 13.11
N LEU A 43 -26.80 -2.02 12.06
CA LEU A 43 -26.31 -1.62 10.74
C LEU A 43 -25.75 -0.19 10.71
N LEU A 44 -26.40 0.74 11.42
CA LEU A 44 -25.92 2.13 11.54
C LEU A 44 -24.55 2.21 12.21
N PHE A 45 -24.27 1.36 13.21
CA PHE A 45 -22.94 1.28 13.81
C PHE A 45 -21.87 0.94 12.77
N TRP A 46 -22.12 -0.04 11.90
CA TRP A 46 -21.17 -0.42 10.85
C TRP A 46 -21.06 0.64 9.75
N PHE A 47 -22.13 1.35 9.42
CA PHE A 47 -22.04 2.53 8.56
C PHE A 47 -21.27 3.69 9.22
N ALA A 48 -21.42 3.89 10.53
CA ALA A 48 -20.67 4.89 11.28
C ALA A 48 -19.19 4.54 11.42
N TRP A 49 -18.83 3.25 11.39
CA TRP A 49 -17.45 2.80 11.24
C TRP A 49 -16.92 3.05 9.84
N LEU A 50 -17.69 2.67 8.80
CA LEU A 50 -17.26 2.75 7.41
C LEU A 50 -17.15 4.21 6.90
N GLY A 51 -18.08 5.08 7.29
CA GLY A 51 -18.20 6.45 6.79
C GLY A 51 -16.94 7.30 6.97
N PRO A 52 -16.40 7.46 8.20
CA PRO A 52 -15.17 8.20 8.43
C PRO A 52 -13.98 7.66 7.63
N MET A 53 -13.88 6.34 7.48
CA MET A 53 -12.81 5.73 6.70
C MET A 53 -12.94 6.05 5.21
N LEU A 54 -14.15 5.96 4.64
CA LEU A 54 -14.41 6.35 3.24
C LEU A 54 -14.08 7.82 2.99
N VAL A 55 -14.40 8.71 3.95
CA VAL A 55 -14.06 10.14 3.88
C VAL A 55 -12.55 10.33 3.94
N PHE A 56 -11.87 9.73 4.93
CA PHE A 56 -10.43 9.84 5.10
C PHE A 56 -9.67 9.39 3.85
N PHE A 57 -9.94 8.18 3.33
CA PHE A 57 -9.27 7.66 2.14
C PHE A 57 -9.67 8.39 0.84
N SER A 58 -10.74 9.19 0.85
CA SER A 58 -11.12 10.03 -0.29
C SER A 58 -10.35 11.35 -0.35
N ILE A 59 -9.77 11.80 0.77
CA ILE A 59 -9.11 13.11 0.91
C ILE A 59 -7.62 12.97 1.23
N ALA A 60 -7.20 11.89 1.88
CA ALA A 60 -5.82 11.66 2.28
C ALA A 60 -4.87 11.71 1.08
N GLY A 61 -3.83 12.53 1.17
CA GLY A 61 -2.81 12.67 0.13
C GLY A 61 -1.76 11.56 0.13
N PHE A 62 -1.68 10.76 1.21
CA PHE A 62 -0.75 9.64 1.33
C PHE A 62 -1.34 8.52 2.17
N TYR A 63 -1.30 7.29 1.64
CA TYR A 63 -1.61 6.06 2.35
C TYR A 63 -1.08 4.86 1.56
N HIS A 64 -0.98 3.71 2.22
CA HIS A 64 -0.64 2.46 1.54
C HIS A 64 -1.88 1.59 1.32
N ARG A 65 -1.87 0.78 0.25
CA ARG A 65 -3.01 -0.06 -0.16
C ARG A 65 -3.50 -0.99 0.97
N TYR A 66 -2.60 -1.49 1.79
CA TYR A 66 -2.93 -2.40 2.89
C TYR A 66 -3.75 -1.75 4.02
N TYR A 67 -3.77 -0.42 4.14
CA TYR A 67 -4.66 0.27 5.09
C TYR A 67 -6.14 0.07 4.79
N LEU A 68 -6.50 -0.24 3.53
CA LEU A 68 -7.88 -0.53 3.15
C LEU A 68 -8.44 -1.81 3.80
N SER A 69 -7.58 -2.68 4.34
CA SER A 69 -8.02 -3.86 5.12
C SER A 69 -8.91 -3.48 6.30
N MET A 70 -8.78 -2.25 6.83
CA MET A 70 -9.62 -1.73 7.91
C MET A 70 -11.10 -1.59 7.53
N LEU A 71 -11.41 -1.47 6.23
CA LEU A 71 -12.78 -1.38 5.71
C LEU A 71 -13.48 -2.75 5.70
N ALA A 72 -12.72 -3.85 5.67
CA ALA A 72 -13.23 -5.19 5.39
C ALA A 72 -14.30 -5.68 6.39
N PRO A 73 -14.15 -5.52 7.73
CA PRO A 73 -15.17 -5.98 8.68
C PRO A 73 -16.52 -5.29 8.47
N ALA A 74 -16.51 -3.97 8.28
CA ALA A 74 -17.73 -3.20 8.07
C ALA A 74 -18.42 -3.59 6.76
N ILE A 75 -17.66 -3.72 5.67
CA ILE A 75 -18.20 -4.16 4.38
C ILE A 75 -18.80 -5.57 4.50
N ALA A 76 -18.09 -6.52 5.15
CA ALA A 76 -18.56 -7.89 5.31
C ALA A 76 -19.90 -7.95 6.07
N VAL A 77 -20.03 -7.20 7.17
CA VAL A 77 -21.28 -7.15 7.93
C VAL A 77 -22.40 -6.50 7.13
N LEU A 78 -22.13 -5.38 6.46
CA LEU A 78 -23.14 -4.67 5.66
C LEU A 78 -23.63 -5.51 4.49
N VAL A 79 -22.75 -6.25 3.81
CA VAL A 79 -23.13 -7.16 2.72
C VAL A 79 -23.89 -8.37 3.24
N GLY A 80 -23.40 -9.02 4.31
CA GLY A 80 -24.04 -10.20 4.88
C GLY A 80 -25.38 -9.91 5.55
N ALA A 81 -25.35 -9.12 6.63
CA ALA A 81 -26.55 -8.79 7.41
C ALA A 81 -27.47 -7.82 6.65
N GLY A 82 -26.92 -6.78 6.03
CA GLY A 82 -27.69 -5.84 5.23
C GLY A 82 -28.26 -6.47 3.96
N GLY A 83 -27.55 -7.40 3.32
CA GLY A 83 -28.08 -8.18 2.19
C GLY A 83 -29.28 -9.04 2.58
N ALA A 84 -29.27 -9.65 3.77
CA ALA A 84 -30.43 -10.39 4.27
C ALA A 84 -31.65 -9.47 4.48
N MET A 85 -31.43 -8.26 5.00
CA MET A 85 -32.47 -7.23 5.10
C MET A 85 -33.03 -6.83 3.73
N LEU A 86 -32.16 -6.59 2.74
CA LEU A 86 -32.59 -6.28 1.36
C LEU A 86 -33.43 -7.41 0.75
N ALA A 87 -33.03 -8.67 0.98
CA ALA A 87 -33.78 -9.83 0.48
C ALA A 87 -35.18 -9.91 1.10
N LEU A 88 -35.32 -9.67 2.41
CA LEU A 88 -36.62 -9.61 3.09
C LEU A 88 -37.47 -8.43 2.59
N LEU A 89 -36.86 -7.25 2.45
CA LEU A 89 -37.53 -6.07 1.90
C LEU A 89 -38.06 -6.32 0.50
N ALA A 90 -37.29 -7.02 -0.32
CA ALA A 90 -37.65 -7.34 -1.68
C ALA A 90 -38.82 -8.34 -1.79
N CYS A 91 -39.19 -9.02 -0.70
CA CYS A 91 -40.40 -9.84 -0.64
C CYS A 91 -41.65 -9.06 -0.16
N SER A 92 -41.45 -7.86 0.41
CA SER A 92 -42.51 -7.14 1.13
C SER A 92 -43.22 -6.04 0.33
N GLY A 93 -42.80 -5.75 -0.91
CA GLY A 93 -43.49 -4.77 -1.75
C GLY A 93 -42.85 -4.51 -3.11
N ARG A 94 -43.66 -4.00 -4.05
CA ARG A 94 -43.25 -3.78 -5.47
C ARG A 94 -42.19 -2.69 -5.66
N ARG A 95 -42.09 -1.72 -4.73
CA ARG A 95 -41.03 -0.69 -4.77
C ARG A 95 -39.70 -1.19 -4.20
N THR A 96 -39.74 -2.06 -3.19
CA THR A 96 -38.53 -2.60 -2.53
C THR A 96 -38.00 -3.86 -3.22
N MET A 97 -38.76 -4.49 -4.10
CA MET A 97 -38.34 -5.68 -4.87
C MET A 97 -37.06 -5.47 -5.69
N TRP A 98 -36.81 -4.23 -6.11
CA TRP A 98 -35.68 -3.84 -6.96
C TRP A 98 -34.37 -3.63 -6.19
N LEU A 99 -34.41 -3.47 -4.87
CA LEU A 99 -33.21 -3.14 -4.09
C LEU A 99 -32.15 -4.24 -4.17
N PHE A 100 -32.55 -5.51 -4.02
CA PHE A 100 -31.61 -6.62 -4.10
C PHE A 100 -31.01 -6.80 -5.51
N PRO A 101 -31.81 -6.85 -6.60
CA PRO A 101 -31.29 -6.83 -7.97
C PRO A 101 -30.39 -5.63 -8.25
N ALA A 102 -30.75 -4.43 -7.79
CA ALA A 102 -29.95 -3.24 -7.97
C ALA A 102 -28.59 -3.36 -7.27
N ALA A 103 -28.54 -3.90 -6.05
CA ALA A 103 -27.30 -4.18 -5.35
C ALA A 103 -26.41 -5.17 -6.14
N LEU A 104 -27.00 -6.24 -6.68
CA LEU A 104 -26.27 -7.21 -7.51
C LEU A 104 -25.73 -6.57 -8.79
N VAL A 105 -26.57 -5.87 -9.55
CA VAL A 105 -26.16 -5.22 -10.81
C VAL A 105 -25.05 -4.21 -10.55
N ALA A 106 -25.20 -3.35 -9.54
CA ALA A 106 -24.19 -2.37 -9.20
C ALA A 106 -22.86 -3.01 -8.82
N THR A 107 -22.91 -4.12 -8.06
CA THR A 107 -21.71 -4.84 -7.63
C THR A 107 -21.04 -5.54 -8.81
N TYR A 108 -21.74 -6.43 -9.52
CA TYR A 108 -21.18 -7.15 -10.67
C TYR A 108 -20.67 -6.19 -11.75
N ALA A 109 -21.39 -5.11 -12.04
CA ALA A 109 -20.91 -4.10 -13.01
C ALA A 109 -19.60 -3.45 -12.55
N PHE A 110 -19.49 -3.15 -11.25
CA PHE A 110 -18.25 -2.62 -10.67
C PHE A 110 -17.11 -3.64 -10.69
N GLU A 111 -17.36 -4.91 -10.43
CA GLU A 111 -16.34 -5.96 -10.52
C GLU A 111 -15.85 -6.15 -11.95
N VAL A 112 -16.77 -6.19 -12.92
CA VAL A 112 -16.44 -6.29 -14.35
C VAL A 112 -15.62 -5.09 -14.80
N TRP A 113 -16.04 -3.89 -14.41
CA TRP A 113 -15.30 -2.65 -14.69
C TRP A 113 -13.90 -2.70 -14.09
N THR A 114 -13.79 -3.04 -12.81
CA THR A 114 -12.50 -3.16 -12.09
C THR A 114 -11.60 -4.17 -12.79
N ALA A 115 -12.09 -5.38 -13.06
CA ALA A 115 -11.29 -6.43 -13.69
C ALA A 115 -10.92 -6.11 -15.15
N CYS A 116 -11.72 -5.32 -15.87
CA CYS A 116 -11.38 -4.82 -17.20
C CYS A 116 -10.21 -3.82 -17.19
N GLN A 117 -9.98 -3.11 -16.08
CA GLN A 117 -8.81 -2.24 -15.95
C GLN A 117 -7.49 -3.03 -15.89
N TYR A 118 -7.54 -4.31 -15.48
CA TYR A 118 -6.39 -5.20 -15.43
C TYR A 118 -6.22 -6.06 -16.68
N ARG A 119 -6.82 -5.70 -17.83
CA ARG A 119 -6.78 -6.48 -19.09
C ARG A 119 -5.39 -6.90 -19.54
N ALA A 120 -4.37 -6.12 -19.21
CA ALA A 120 -3.00 -6.43 -19.55
C ALA A 120 -2.46 -7.62 -18.74
N SER A 121 -2.93 -7.83 -17.50
CA SER A 121 -2.47 -8.85 -16.55
C SER A 121 -3.52 -9.96 -16.33
N PHE A 122 -4.75 -9.76 -16.81
CA PHE A 122 -5.90 -10.62 -16.52
C PHE A 122 -6.78 -10.82 -17.76
N SER A 123 -7.08 -12.09 -18.09
CA SER A 123 -7.84 -12.45 -19.28
C SER A 123 -9.27 -11.87 -19.26
N PRO A 124 -9.77 -11.29 -20.38
CA PRO A 124 -11.10 -10.69 -20.46
C PRO A 124 -12.24 -11.72 -20.38
N VAL A 125 -11.95 -13.01 -20.46
CA VAL A 125 -12.96 -14.08 -20.32
C VAL A 125 -13.58 -14.08 -18.93
N TRP A 126 -12.79 -13.84 -17.88
CA TRP A 126 -13.26 -13.91 -16.49
C TRP A 126 -14.20 -12.76 -16.10
N PRO A 127 -13.91 -11.48 -16.39
CA PRO A 127 -14.86 -10.40 -16.20
C PRO A 127 -16.17 -10.67 -16.94
N LEU A 128 -16.12 -11.12 -18.20
CA LEU A 128 -17.33 -11.43 -18.97
C LEU A 128 -18.13 -12.57 -18.33
N ALA A 129 -17.48 -13.66 -17.92
CA ALA A 129 -18.12 -14.79 -17.26
C ALA A 129 -18.85 -14.36 -15.98
N VAL A 130 -18.22 -13.52 -15.17
CA VAL A 130 -18.81 -12.98 -13.93
C VAL A 130 -19.96 -12.02 -14.23
N GLY A 131 -19.82 -11.17 -15.25
CA GLY A 131 -20.91 -10.30 -15.71
C GLY A 131 -22.13 -11.08 -16.19
N PHE A 132 -21.94 -12.12 -17.00
CA PHE A 132 -23.02 -13.00 -17.47
C PHE A 132 -23.63 -13.81 -16.33
N TYR A 133 -22.83 -14.28 -15.38
CA TYR A 133 -23.32 -14.95 -14.18
C TYR A 133 -24.23 -14.01 -13.37
N GLY A 134 -23.78 -12.77 -13.12
CA GLY A 134 -24.55 -11.76 -12.41
C GLY A 134 -25.86 -11.43 -13.10
N LEU A 135 -25.85 -11.26 -14.43
CA LEU A 135 -27.06 -11.07 -15.24
C LEU A 135 -28.01 -12.26 -15.12
N GLY A 136 -27.48 -13.48 -15.20
CA GLY A 136 -28.26 -14.71 -15.01
C GLY A 136 -28.93 -14.78 -13.64
N MET A 137 -28.22 -14.41 -12.57
CA MET A 137 -28.79 -14.37 -11.21
C MET A 137 -29.90 -13.33 -11.07
N VAL A 138 -29.75 -12.16 -11.70
CA VAL A 138 -30.79 -11.12 -11.72
C VAL A 138 -32.04 -11.60 -12.48
N CYS A 139 -31.87 -12.24 -13.64
CA CYS A 139 -32.99 -12.83 -14.38
C CYS A 139 -33.68 -13.94 -13.58
N LEU A 140 -32.92 -14.83 -12.96
CA LEU A 140 -33.46 -15.90 -12.11
C LEU A 140 -34.20 -15.34 -10.89
N TRP A 141 -33.74 -14.23 -10.32
CA TRP A 141 -34.44 -13.59 -9.21
C TRP A 141 -35.88 -13.19 -9.58
N PHE A 142 -36.06 -12.59 -10.75
CA PHE A 142 -37.38 -12.24 -11.26
C PHE A 142 -38.17 -13.48 -11.71
N ALA A 143 -37.53 -14.48 -12.33
CA ALA A 143 -38.19 -15.72 -12.73
C ALA A 143 -38.71 -16.55 -11.55
N MET A 144 -38.13 -16.37 -10.35
CA MET A 144 -38.56 -17.01 -9.11
C MET A 144 -39.53 -16.15 -8.30
N GLU A 145 -40.16 -15.13 -8.91
CA GLU A 145 -41.25 -14.39 -8.27
C GLU A 145 -42.37 -15.35 -7.81
N GLY A 146 -42.84 -15.17 -6.58
CA GLY A 146 -43.80 -16.09 -5.93
C GLY A 146 -43.21 -17.41 -5.40
N ARG A 147 -41.96 -17.76 -5.71
CA ARG A 147 -41.30 -19.00 -5.23
C ARG A 147 -40.23 -18.72 -4.17
N GLU A 148 -40.64 -18.66 -2.90
CA GLU A 148 -39.74 -18.27 -1.80
C GLU A 148 -38.48 -19.13 -1.67
N HIS A 149 -38.61 -20.46 -1.81
CA HIS A 149 -37.46 -21.36 -1.70
C HIS A 149 -36.45 -21.10 -2.83
N GLY A 150 -36.95 -20.87 -4.04
CA GLY A 150 -36.13 -20.50 -5.20
C GLY A 150 -35.40 -19.18 -5.00
N ARG A 151 -36.09 -18.14 -4.53
CA ARG A 151 -35.46 -16.83 -4.24
C ARG A 151 -34.37 -16.94 -3.19
N ARG A 152 -34.53 -17.80 -2.17
CA ARG A 152 -33.48 -18.07 -1.17
C ARG A 152 -32.25 -18.75 -1.79
N ILE A 153 -32.43 -19.69 -2.71
CA ILE A 153 -31.33 -20.32 -3.44
C ILE A 153 -30.62 -19.30 -4.33
N VAL A 154 -31.36 -18.53 -5.13
CA VAL A 154 -30.81 -17.49 -6.01
C VAL A 154 -30.05 -16.44 -5.19
N TYR A 155 -30.59 -16.01 -4.06
CA TYR A 155 -29.91 -15.08 -3.14
C TYR A 155 -28.54 -15.62 -2.69
N ARG A 156 -28.49 -16.86 -2.20
CA ARG A 156 -27.24 -17.48 -1.74
C ARG A 156 -26.24 -17.64 -2.88
N ALA A 157 -26.71 -18.14 -4.03
CA ALA A 157 -25.88 -18.32 -5.21
C ALA A 157 -25.30 -16.97 -5.70
N ALA A 158 -26.13 -15.94 -5.80
CA ALA A 158 -25.70 -14.62 -6.22
C ALA A 158 -24.66 -14.01 -5.29
N LEU A 159 -24.80 -14.17 -3.96
CA LEU A 159 -23.80 -13.69 -3.01
C LEU A 159 -22.49 -14.48 -3.09
N ILE A 160 -22.54 -15.79 -3.32
CA ILE A 160 -21.32 -16.60 -3.54
C ILE A 160 -20.59 -16.14 -4.81
N GLY A 161 -21.33 -15.88 -5.90
CA GLY A 161 -20.73 -15.43 -7.16
C GLY A 161 -20.03 -14.08 -7.06
N VAL A 162 -20.57 -13.14 -6.27
CA VAL A 162 -19.94 -11.84 -5.98
C VAL A 162 -18.59 -12.01 -5.25
N LEU A 163 -18.31 -13.16 -4.64
CA LEU A 163 -17.01 -13.40 -4.00
C LEU A 163 -15.97 -13.97 -4.96
N ALA A 164 -16.32 -14.33 -6.20
CA ALA A 164 -15.43 -15.04 -7.11
C ALA A 164 -14.18 -14.22 -7.49
N LEU A 165 -14.35 -12.96 -7.92
CA LEU A 165 -13.22 -12.09 -8.27
C LEU A 165 -12.41 -11.66 -7.04
N PRO A 166 -13.03 -11.19 -5.93
CA PRO A 166 -12.29 -10.89 -4.70
C PRO A 166 -11.50 -12.09 -4.16
N ALA A 167 -12.03 -13.31 -4.26
CA ALA A 167 -11.33 -14.52 -3.87
C ALA A 167 -10.11 -14.80 -4.77
N TYR A 168 -10.25 -14.65 -6.09
CA TYR A 168 -9.11 -14.75 -6.99
C TYR A 168 -8.04 -13.70 -6.67
N TRP A 169 -8.43 -12.44 -6.45
CA TRP A 169 -7.50 -11.39 -6.03
C TRP A 169 -6.75 -11.79 -4.75
N SER A 170 -7.47 -12.30 -3.75
CA SER A 170 -6.88 -12.75 -2.48
C SER A 170 -5.90 -13.92 -2.63
N LEU A 171 -6.03 -14.72 -3.70
CA LEU A 171 -5.10 -15.83 -4.02
C LEU A 171 -3.85 -15.36 -4.75
N THR A 172 -3.85 -14.19 -5.39
CA THR A 172 -2.71 -13.70 -6.18
C THR A 172 -1.38 -13.63 -5.42
N PRO A 173 -1.30 -13.26 -4.13
CA PRO A 173 -0.02 -13.27 -3.42
C PRO A 173 0.56 -14.69 -3.23
N VAL A 174 -0.31 -15.69 -3.15
CA VAL A 174 0.08 -17.12 -3.09
C VAL A 174 0.52 -17.61 -4.47
N LEU A 175 -0.19 -17.21 -5.52
CA LEU A 175 0.07 -17.68 -6.89
C LEU A 175 1.28 -17.02 -7.55
N TYR A 176 1.49 -15.72 -7.30
CA TYR A 176 2.47 -14.92 -8.05
C TYR A 176 3.66 -14.45 -7.20
N GLY A 177 3.54 -14.50 -5.87
CA GLY A 177 4.53 -14.02 -4.90
C GLY A 177 4.04 -12.79 -4.14
N THR A 178 4.73 -12.43 -3.05
CA THR A 178 4.38 -11.30 -2.18
C THR A 178 5.38 -10.16 -2.32
N ASN A 179 4.94 -8.94 -2.00
CA ASN A 179 5.83 -7.80 -1.78
C ASN A 179 5.94 -7.54 -0.28
N SER A 180 7.11 -7.80 0.29
CA SER A 180 7.36 -7.68 1.74
C SER A 180 7.42 -6.23 2.25
N THR A 181 7.60 -5.25 1.36
CA THR A 181 7.69 -3.83 1.72
C THR A 181 6.33 -3.13 1.63
N ILE A 182 5.52 -3.46 0.63
CA ILE A 182 4.20 -2.88 0.40
C ILE A 182 3.24 -4.02 0.01
N PRO A 183 2.61 -4.70 0.97
CA PRO A 183 1.73 -5.81 0.66
C PRO A 183 0.47 -5.34 -0.07
N TYR A 184 0.10 -6.06 -1.13
CA TYR A 184 -1.13 -5.88 -1.89
C TYR A 184 -1.54 -7.19 -2.58
N ALA A 185 -2.79 -7.23 -3.05
CA ALA A 185 -3.33 -8.33 -3.83
C ALA A 185 -3.72 -7.85 -5.24
N GLY A 186 -3.37 -8.60 -6.28
CA GLY A 186 -3.82 -8.35 -7.64
C GLY A 186 -3.00 -9.04 -8.72
N PRO A 187 -3.54 -9.19 -9.94
CA PRO A 187 -2.88 -9.86 -11.05
C PRO A 187 -1.58 -9.16 -11.50
N ASP A 188 -1.38 -7.89 -11.15
CA ASP A 188 -0.14 -7.17 -11.46
C ASP A 188 1.10 -7.76 -10.77
N LEU A 189 0.91 -8.50 -9.66
CA LEU A 189 1.98 -9.28 -9.04
C LEU A 189 2.65 -10.26 -10.01
N GLN A 190 1.96 -10.67 -11.08
CA GLN A 190 2.54 -11.50 -12.14
C GLN A 190 3.62 -10.76 -12.94
N ARG A 191 3.46 -9.45 -13.15
CA ARG A 191 4.44 -8.60 -13.86
C ARG A 191 5.52 -8.06 -12.93
N ASP A 192 5.16 -7.72 -11.71
CA ASP A 192 6.02 -6.97 -10.78
C ASP A 192 7.07 -7.83 -10.06
N ARG A 193 7.50 -8.96 -10.64
CA ARG A 193 8.54 -9.87 -10.10
C ARG A 193 9.96 -9.27 -10.10
N GLY A 194 10.10 -7.98 -9.79
CA GLY A 194 11.38 -7.26 -9.71
C GLY A 194 11.28 -5.74 -9.80
N ALA A 195 10.19 -5.19 -10.34
CA ALA A 195 10.02 -3.75 -10.54
C ALA A 195 9.55 -3.04 -9.25
N PRO A 196 10.13 -1.89 -8.87
CA PRO A 196 9.56 -1.03 -7.84
C PRO A 196 8.23 -0.45 -8.35
N MET A 197 7.12 -0.81 -7.71
CA MET A 197 5.82 -0.23 -8.05
C MET A 197 5.62 1.13 -7.38
N PRO A 198 4.92 2.08 -8.04
CA PRO A 198 4.66 3.39 -7.50
C PRO A 198 3.71 3.30 -6.30
N THR A 199 4.04 4.05 -5.25
CA THR A 199 3.16 4.28 -4.09
C THR A 199 1.83 4.85 -4.57
N ALA A 200 0.71 4.30 -4.08
CA ALA A 200 -0.62 4.87 -4.31
C ALA A 200 -0.64 6.31 -3.75
N GLY A 201 -0.77 7.31 -4.64
CA GLY A 201 -0.75 8.74 -4.28
C GLY A 201 0.19 9.63 -5.12
N MET A 202 0.90 9.09 -6.12
CA MET A 202 1.65 9.94 -7.07
C MET A 202 0.69 10.73 -7.98
N PRO A 203 0.95 12.02 -8.29
CA PRO A 203 0.13 12.83 -9.19
C PRO A 203 0.01 12.21 -10.59
N ASP A 204 -1.16 12.36 -11.22
CA ASP A 204 -1.42 11.93 -12.60
C ASP A 204 -0.32 12.45 -13.56
N GLY A 205 0.27 11.54 -14.34
CA GLY A 205 1.30 11.83 -15.36
C GLY A 205 2.73 11.37 -15.04
N GLN A 206 3.04 10.98 -13.78
CA GLN A 206 4.32 10.33 -13.46
C GLN A 206 4.30 8.81 -13.67
N GLU A 207 3.12 8.18 -13.58
CA GLU A 207 2.93 6.74 -13.80
C GLU A 207 3.23 6.35 -15.26
N GLU A 208 2.78 7.16 -16.23
CA GLU A 208 3.03 6.95 -17.67
C GLU A 208 4.52 7.16 -18.04
N ARG A 209 5.23 8.02 -17.30
CA ARG A 209 6.68 8.27 -17.45
C ARG A 209 7.54 7.18 -16.82
N LEU A 210 7.11 6.59 -15.70
CA LEU A 210 7.75 5.43 -15.07
C LEU A 210 7.57 4.17 -15.94
N LEU A 211 6.39 3.98 -16.54
CA LEU A 211 6.11 2.89 -17.49
C LEU A 211 6.85 3.04 -18.83
N ARG A 212 7.18 4.27 -19.23
CA ARG A 212 8.03 4.58 -20.41
C ARG A 212 9.53 4.54 -20.14
N GLY A 213 9.97 4.36 -18.89
CA GLY A 213 11.40 4.32 -18.54
C GLY A 213 12.12 5.67 -18.62
N GLU A 214 11.39 6.80 -18.60
CA GLU A 214 11.97 8.15 -18.83
C GLU A 214 12.38 8.90 -17.55
N THR A 215 12.14 8.32 -16.36
CA THR A 215 12.64 8.86 -15.09
C THR A 215 13.36 7.78 -14.31
N GLY A 216 14.64 8.03 -13.97
CA GLY A 216 15.46 7.15 -13.14
C GLY A 216 14.72 6.71 -11.87
N GLN A 217 14.76 5.40 -11.60
CA GLN A 217 14.05 4.73 -10.52
C GLN A 217 14.25 5.42 -9.17
N PRO A 218 13.18 5.93 -8.52
CA PRO A 218 13.24 6.34 -7.13
C PRO A 218 13.15 5.07 -6.26
N GLY A 219 14.29 4.43 -6.05
CA GLY A 219 14.40 3.19 -5.26
C GLY A 219 15.65 2.37 -5.55
N ASP A 220 16.36 2.68 -6.64
CA ASP A 220 17.55 1.93 -7.04
C ASP A 220 18.77 2.21 -6.16
N GLY A 221 18.79 3.31 -5.39
CA GLY A 221 19.88 3.57 -4.45
C GLY A 221 20.06 2.41 -3.47
N ALA A 222 19.02 2.05 -2.71
CA ALA A 222 19.10 1.01 -1.69
C ALA A 222 19.40 -0.41 -2.24
N ARG A 223 19.01 -0.71 -3.49
CA ARG A 223 19.29 -2.02 -4.12
C ARG A 223 20.66 -2.10 -4.80
N ARG A 224 21.32 -0.98 -5.09
CA ARG A 224 22.56 -0.97 -5.89
C ARG A 224 23.85 -1.09 -5.06
N TRP A 225 23.79 -0.87 -3.74
CA TRP A 225 24.90 -1.16 -2.80
C TRP A 225 25.01 -2.65 -2.43
N GLN A 226 24.05 -3.48 -2.87
CA GLN A 226 24.09 -4.95 -2.72
C GLN A 226 25.13 -5.60 -3.64
N THR A 227 26.08 -4.84 -4.19
CA THR A 227 27.40 -5.41 -4.47
C THR A 227 28.04 -5.75 -3.13
N SER A 228 27.88 -7.00 -2.71
CA SER A 228 28.41 -7.56 -1.45
C SER A 228 29.84 -7.12 -1.13
N HIS A 229 30.66 -6.89 -2.17
CA HIS A 229 32.04 -6.44 -2.04
C HIS A 229 32.23 -5.00 -1.53
N LEU A 230 31.45 -4.01 -1.99
CA LEU A 230 31.62 -2.61 -1.56
C LEU A 230 31.16 -2.41 -0.12
N LEU A 231 30.03 -3.01 0.25
CA LEU A 231 29.53 -3.01 1.62
C LEU A 231 30.52 -3.69 2.57
N THR A 232 31.08 -4.84 2.17
CA THR A 232 32.10 -5.54 2.96
C THR A 232 33.35 -4.68 3.17
N ALA A 233 33.80 -3.96 2.13
CA ALA A 233 34.96 -3.07 2.22
C ALA A 233 34.70 -1.86 3.14
N LEU A 234 33.54 -1.22 3.01
CA LEU A 234 33.12 -0.13 3.89
C LEU A 234 33.03 -0.59 5.34
N VAL A 235 32.38 -1.72 5.60
CA VAL A 235 32.28 -2.31 6.94
C VAL A 235 33.66 -2.58 7.53
N SER A 236 34.54 -3.23 6.76
CA SER A 236 35.91 -3.53 7.19
C SER A 236 36.69 -2.27 7.55
N TYR A 237 36.55 -1.21 6.75
CA TYR A 237 37.15 0.09 7.03
C TYR A 237 36.59 0.70 8.32
N LEU A 238 35.27 0.76 8.47
CA LEU A 238 34.64 1.32 9.67
C LEU A 238 35.06 0.58 10.94
N GLU A 239 35.07 -0.75 10.94
CA GLU A 239 35.47 -1.55 12.10
C GLU A 239 36.93 -1.32 12.51
N GLN A 240 37.84 -1.13 11.54
CA GLN A 240 39.25 -0.86 11.82
C GLN A 240 39.51 0.56 12.33
N HIS A 241 38.68 1.53 11.94
CA HIS A 241 38.96 2.95 12.17
C HIS A 241 38.03 3.66 13.17
N VAL A 242 36.89 3.07 13.54
CA VAL A 242 35.91 3.68 14.46
C VAL A 242 36.41 3.78 15.90
N GLY A 243 37.30 2.89 16.33
CA GLY A 243 37.78 2.84 17.71
C GLY A 243 36.67 2.48 18.69
N GLU A 244 36.62 3.18 19.83
CA GLU A 244 35.67 2.92 20.93
C GLU A 244 34.33 3.67 20.78
N ALA A 245 34.07 4.30 19.63
CA ALA A 245 32.83 5.06 19.45
C ALA A 245 31.61 4.15 19.60
N LYS A 246 30.59 4.69 20.28
CA LYS A 246 29.33 3.99 20.58
C LYS A 246 28.62 3.53 19.31
N TYR A 247 28.63 4.35 18.27
CA TYR A 247 28.05 4.05 16.96
C TYR A 247 29.15 3.78 15.94
N LEU A 248 29.01 2.70 15.15
CA LEU A 248 29.93 2.36 14.05
C LEU A 248 29.99 3.48 13.02
N ALA A 249 28.82 4.02 12.67
CA ALA A 249 28.64 5.18 11.82
C ALA A 249 27.28 5.83 12.10
N ALA A 250 27.04 6.99 11.51
CA ALA A 250 25.73 7.61 11.40
C ALA A 250 25.33 7.78 9.94
N THR A 251 24.07 7.44 9.64
CA THR A 251 23.44 7.61 8.34
C THR A 251 22.25 8.55 8.46
N ILE A 252 21.73 9.04 7.34
CA ILE A 252 20.51 9.85 7.35
C ILE A 252 19.28 8.95 7.52
N ARG A 253 19.21 7.84 6.75
CA ARG A 253 18.05 6.95 6.74
C ARG A 253 18.26 5.69 7.55
N ALA A 254 17.18 5.22 8.19
CA ALA A 254 17.16 3.97 8.94
C ALA A 254 17.45 2.73 8.08
N THR A 255 17.09 2.75 6.79
CA THR A 255 17.38 1.64 5.87
C THR A 255 18.88 1.44 5.64
N GLU A 256 19.65 2.53 5.53
CA GLU A 256 21.11 2.46 5.39
C GLU A 256 21.78 2.03 6.70
N ALA A 257 21.26 2.51 7.83
CA ALA A 257 21.74 2.08 9.14
C ALA A 257 21.50 0.58 9.35
N ALA A 258 20.33 0.08 8.95
CA ALA A 258 19.96 -1.33 9.10
C ALA A 258 20.91 -2.27 8.33
N GLU A 259 21.30 -1.92 7.09
CA GLU A 259 22.26 -2.72 6.30
C GLU A 259 23.60 -2.85 7.03
N LEU A 260 24.15 -1.76 7.56
CA LEU A 260 25.39 -1.80 8.34
C LEU A 260 25.24 -2.61 9.65
N MET A 261 24.11 -2.46 10.36
CA MET A 261 23.84 -3.23 11.59
C MET A 261 23.78 -4.73 11.32
N LEU A 262 23.08 -5.16 10.26
CA LEU A 262 22.90 -6.58 9.92
C LEU A 262 24.22 -7.27 9.55
N HIS A 263 25.22 -6.52 9.08
CA HIS A 263 26.52 -7.05 8.70
C HIS A 263 27.58 -7.00 9.81
N THR A 264 27.37 -6.21 10.87
CA THR A 264 28.40 -5.94 11.89
C THR A 264 27.97 -6.25 13.31
N ASP A 265 26.68 -6.44 13.57
CA ASP A 265 26.09 -6.47 14.91
C ASP A 265 26.44 -5.23 15.77
N ARG A 266 26.88 -4.13 15.15
CA ARG A 266 27.20 -2.85 15.80
C ARG A 266 26.05 -1.86 15.67
N ALA A 267 25.88 -1.01 16.68
CA ALA A 267 24.91 0.07 16.63
C ALA A 267 25.31 1.10 15.55
N VAL A 268 24.34 1.52 14.74
CA VAL A 268 24.49 2.57 13.71
C VAL A 268 23.40 3.61 13.95
N MET A 269 23.75 4.89 13.90
CA MET A 269 22.77 5.95 14.17
C MET A 269 22.00 6.31 12.90
N ALA A 270 20.66 6.30 12.96
CA ALA A 270 19.81 6.84 11.90
C ALA A 270 19.33 8.25 12.30
N MET A 271 19.93 9.29 11.72
CA MET A 271 19.75 10.66 12.19
C MET A 271 18.42 11.31 11.76
N GLY A 272 17.79 10.81 10.69
CA GLY A 272 16.56 11.36 10.12
C GLY A 272 15.40 10.36 10.00
N GLY A 273 15.44 9.25 10.72
CA GLY A 273 14.39 8.22 10.70
C GLY A 273 14.29 7.45 9.38
N PHE A 274 13.11 6.91 9.06
CA PHE A 274 12.92 6.08 7.84
C PHE A 274 13.06 6.90 6.55
N GLY A 275 12.44 8.09 6.50
CA GLY A 275 12.48 8.98 5.34
C GLY A 275 13.73 9.85 5.23
N GLY A 276 14.47 10.02 6.34
CA GLY A 276 15.65 10.89 6.41
C GLY A 276 15.35 12.34 6.81
N THR A 277 14.10 12.68 7.13
CA THR A 277 13.64 14.04 7.42
C THR A 277 13.10 14.24 8.83
N ASP A 278 13.11 13.20 9.67
CA ASP A 278 12.56 13.31 11.02
C ASP A 278 13.42 14.27 11.87
N PRO A 279 12.83 15.26 12.56
CA PRO A 279 13.57 16.25 13.34
C PRO A 279 13.96 15.72 14.73
N VAL A 280 14.58 14.53 14.80
CA VAL A 280 14.92 13.86 16.07
C VAL A 280 16.28 14.32 16.62
N LEU A 281 17.16 14.79 15.74
CA LEU A 281 18.51 15.25 16.06
C LEU A 281 18.73 16.66 15.51
N THR A 282 19.30 17.56 16.32
CA THR A 282 19.71 18.90 15.90
C THR A 282 21.22 18.92 15.62
N PRO A 283 21.73 19.84 14.77
CA PRO A 283 23.17 19.98 14.53
C PRO A 283 23.98 20.16 15.82
N LYS A 284 23.47 20.96 16.77
CA LYS A 284 24.10 21.17 18.07
C LYS A 284 24.26 19.87 18.86
N LYS A 285 23.20 19.05 18.92
CA LYS A 285 23.25 17.77 19.62
C LYS A 285 24.16 16.78 18.88
N LEU A 286 24.16 16.81 17.55
CA LEU A 286 25.07 15.99 16.76
C LEU A 286 26.54 16.34 17.02
N GLU A 287 26.86 17.64 17.11
CA GLU A 287 28.19 18.13 17.46
C GLU A 287 28.61 17.69 18.87
N GLU A 288 27.73 17.82 19.86
CA GLU A 288 28.00 17.33 21.22
C GLU A 288 28.30 15.83 21.23
N MET A 289 27.52 15.02 20.50
CA MET A 289 27.74 13.57 20.38
C MET A 289 29.06 13.24 19.69
N ALA A 290 29.43 13.98 18.64
CA ALA A 290 30.70 13.80 17.93
C ALA A 290 31.90 14.14 18.82
N ARG A 291 31.84 15.26 19.54
CA ARG A 291 32.86 15.69 20.51
C ARG A 291 33.00 14.72 21.69
N ASN A 292 31.90 14.13 22.13
CA ASN A 292 31.90 13.11 23.19
C ASN A 292 32.41 11.74 22.70
N GLY A 293 32.76 11.61 21.42
CA GLY A 293 33.22 10.35 20.83
C GLY A 293 32.11 9.31 20.67
N GLU A 294 30.83 9.69 20.76
CA GLU A 294 29.72 8.75 20.55
C GLU A 294 29.61 8.35 19.08
N VAL A 295 29.92 9.26 18.15
CA VAL A 295 29.88 9.03 16.70
C VAL A 295 31.07 9.71 16.03
N LYS A 296 31.70 9.01 15.10
CA LYS A 296 32.90 9.50 14.38
C LYS A 296 32.73 9.57 12.87
N TYR A 297 32.03 8.58 12.30
CA TYR A 297 31.86 8.44 10.85
C TYR A 297 30.43 8.74 10.42
N PHE A 298 30.28 9.42 9.29
CA PHE A 298 28.99 9.81 8.71
C PHE A 298 28.91 9.34 7.26
N LEU A 299 27.95 8.50 6.94
CA LEU A 299 27.70 8.01 5.59
C LEU A 299 26.50 8.76 5.00
N LEU A 300 26.74 9.50 3.91
CA LEU A 300 25.70 10.24 3.18
C LEU A 300 25.47 9.58 1.83
N SER A 301 24.20 9.25 1.50
CA SER A 301 23.81 8.62 0.23
C SER A 301 22.89 9.52 -0.63
N GLY A 302 23.06 9.49 -1.95
CA GLY A 302 22.23 10.19 -2.95
C GLY A 302 22.24 11.73 -2.85
N GLU A 303 21.42 12.42 -3.66
CA GLU A 303 21.31 13.90 -3.79
C GLU A 303 20.87 14.67 -2.52
N GLY A 304 21.47 14.42 -1.35
CA GLY A 304 21.27 15.23 -0.15
C GLY A 304 19.82 15.31 0.34
N ARG A 305 18.92 14.45 -0.15
CA ARG A 305 17.51 14.41 0.28
C ARG A 305 17.46 13.83 1.69
N GLY A 306 17.45 14.72 2.67
CA GLY A 306 17.45 14.43 4.09
C GLY A 306 17.35 15.74 4.87
N ASN A 307 17.45 15.67 6.20
CA ASN A 307 17.49 16.85 7.07
C ASN A 307 18.67 17.76 6.65
N HIS A 308 18.37 18.85 5.95
CA HIS A 308 19.35 19.72 5.29
C HIS A 308 20.36 20.30 6.27
N GLU A 309 19.93 20.62 7.49
CA GLU A 309 20.79 21.19 8.53
C GLU A 309 21.86 20.19 8.99
N LEU A 310 21.50 18.91 9.14
CA LEU A 310 22.44 17.86 9.54
C LEU A 310 23.45 17.57 8.42
N VAL A 311 22.97 17.47 7.18
CA VAL A 311 23.84 17.27 6.01
C VAL A 311 24.83 18.43 5.87
N GLN A 312 24.35 19.67 5.99
CA GLN A 312 25.19 20.86 5.91
C GLN A 312 26.22 20.89 7.04
N TRP A 313 25.83 20.55 8.27
CA TRP A 313 26.76 20.48 9.39
C TRP A 313 27.87 19.44 9.13
N ILE A 314 27.52 18.24 8.68
CA ILE A 314 28.49 17.18 8.36
C ILE A 314 29.47 17.65 7.28
N GLN A 315 28.97 18.25 6.20
CA GLN A 315 29.82 18.73 5.10
C GLN A 315 30.73 19.89 5.51
N THR A 316 30.33 20.68 6.50
CA THR A 316 31.10 21.84 6.97
C THR A 316 32.14 21.47 8.03
N HIS A 317 31.81 20.54 8.93
CA HIS A 317 32.62 20.22 10.11
C HIS A 317 33.40 18.90 10.02
N CYS A 318 33.05 18.01 9.07
CA CYS A 318 33.71 16.73 8.88
C CYS A 318 34.55 16.72 7.59
N LYS A 319 35.59 15.90 7.57
CA LYS A 319 36.43 15.71 6.39
C LYS A 319 35.92 14.51 5.58
N GLU A 320 35.80 14.65 4.27
CA GLU A 320 35.51 13.51 3.39
C GLU A 320 36.67 12.51 3.41
N VAL A 321 36.34 11.24 3.60
CA VAL A 321 37.27 10.11 3.49
C VAL A 321 37.38 9.72 2.02
N PRO A 322 38.58 9.79 1.41
CA PRO A 322 38.76 9.45 0.01
C PRO A 322 38.22 8.05 -0.32
N PHE A 323 37.41 7.94 -1.39
CA PHE A 323 36.82 6.66 -1.81
C PHE A 323 37.84 5.53 -1.96
N SER A 324 39.06 5.85 -2.41
CA SER A 324 40.16 4.88 -2.54
C SER A 324 40.60 4.22 -1.23
N GLU A 325 40.28 4.81 -0.08
CA GLU A 325 40.62 4.25 1.23
C GLU A 325 39.66 3.15 1.68
N TRP A 326 38.42 3.15 1.19
CA TRP A 326 37.36 2.25 1.70
C TRP A 326 36.62 1.45 0.62
N ASN A 327 37.01 1.55 -0.65
CA ASN A 327 36.37 0.86 -1.77
C ASN A 327 36.85 -0.58 -2.04
N GLY A 328 37.77 -1.11 -1.22
CA GLY A 328 38.28 -2.48 -1.36
C GLY A 328 39.05 -2.74 -2.66
N GLY A 329 39.66 -1.72 -3.27
CA GLY A 329 40.46 -1.89 -4.49
C GLY A 329 39.63 -1.94 -5.78
N GLN A 330 38.33 -1.64 -5.72
CA GLN A 330 37.55 -1.39 -6.93
C GLN A 330 38.08 -0.13 -7.63
N LYS A 331 38.47 -0.24 -8.90
CA LYS A 331 38.63 0.95 -9.75
C LYS A 331 37.26 1.62 -9.80
N ALA A 332 37.20 2.93 -9.55
CA ALA A 332 36.02 3.71 -9.86
C ALA A 332 35.66 3.38 -11.31
N LEU A 333 34.57 2.63 -11.53
CA LEU A 333 34.14 2.26 -12.87
C LEU A 333 33.91 3.58 -13.61
N ASP A 334 34.43 3.69 -14.83
CA ASP A 334 34.22 4.85 -15.69
C ASP A 334 32.72 5.14 -15.80
N GLY A 335 32.28 6.15 -15.06
CA GLY A 335 30.88 6.48 -14.84
C GLY A 335 30.74 7.19 -13.51
N GLY A 336 30.75 8.52 -13.53
CA GLY A 336 30.57 9.38 -12.35
C GLY A 336 29.23 9.23 -11.60
N ALA A 337 28.51 8.12 -11.76
CA ALA A 337 27.25 7.80 -11.09
C ALA A 337 27.48 7.24 -9.68
N GLU A 338 28.33 6.22 -9.48
CA GLU A 338 28.55 5.63 -8.14
C GLU A 338 29.28 6.58 -7.18
N ARG A 339 30.22 7.40 -7.71
CA ARG A 339 30.94 8.42 -6.93
C ARG A 339 30.03 9.56 -6.43
N ARG A 340 28.88 9.76 -7.07
CA ARG A 340 27.87 10.76 -6.68
C ARG A 340 26.87 10.20 -5.65
N GLU A 341 27.01 8.93 -5.33
CA GLU A 341 25.95 8.16 -4.71
C GLU A 341 26.25 7.86 -3.23
N MET A 342 27.51 7.77 -2.80
CA MET A 342 27.89 7.68 -1.37
C MET A 342 29.16 8.46 -1.04
N MET A 343 29.10 9.23 0.04
CA MET A 343 30.22 9.97 0.59
C MET A 343 30.37 9.65 2.08
N LEU A 344 31.56 9.19 2.47
CA LEU A 344 31.91 8.93 3.87
C LEU A 344 32.66 10.15 4.43
N TYR A 345 32.23 10.65 5.58
CA TYR A 345 32.86 11.74 6.29
C TYR A 345 33.34 11.28 7.66
N VAL A 346 34.42 11.88 8.15
CA VAL A 346 34.99 11.63 9.47
C VAL A 346 35.13 12.93 10.27
N TYR A 347 34.73 12.90 11.53
CA TYR A 347 34.96 13.96 12.50
C TYR A 347 36.31 13.73 13.21
N ASN A 348 37.21 14.71 13.16
CA ASN A 348 38.59 14.57 13.66
C ASN A 348 38.88 15.32 14.97
N GLY A 349 37.88 15.95 15.59
CA GLY A 349 38.04 16.73 16.83
C GLY A 349 37.43 18.11 16.73
#